data_AF-A0A1M5CYQ3-F1
#
_entry.id   AF-A0A1M5CYQ3-F1
#
_cell.length_a   1.000
_cell.length_b   1.000
_cell.length_c   1.000
_cell.angle_alpha   90.00
_cell.angle_beta   90.00
_cell.angle_gamma   90.00
#
_symmetry.space_group_name_H-M   'P 1'
#
loop_
_entity.id
_entity.type
_entity.pdbx_description
1 polymer ?
#
loop_
_entity_poly.entity_id
_entity_poly.type
_entity_poly.pdbx_seq_one_letter_code
_entity_poly.pdbx_strand_id
1 'polypeptide(L)'
;MSRANVRVRPATPEDIDALAELVHTVDPQGAGHAARQAGTSTERLCSRFADLLDRTERTLLVATDENAAVVGMLGARVDEVGTVELTPVLHVTHLLVAPRCRRRGIGRALLAAAVHLADDAAVEHVLATSAAGSREGNRYLARIGFAPLVVHRIASTAVLRRSLGMTDVAGRMAALRRARMARRDRAGFGHRAVGRGA
;
A
#
# COMPACT_ATOMS: atom_id res chain seq x y z
N MET A 1 -27.72 -5.07 24.24
CA MET A 1 -27.04 -4.40 23.11
C MET A 1 -27.14 -5.31 21.90
N SER A 2 -27.98 -4.97 20.92
CA SER A 2 -28.18 -5.79 19.73
C SER A 2 -26.85 -5.91 18.96
N ARG A 3 -26.31 -7.11 18.83
CA ARG A 3 -25.23 -7.38 17.88
C ARG A 3 -25.84 -7.08 16.51
N ALA A 4 -25.32 -6.09 15.79
CA ALA A 4 -25.68 -5.93 14.39
C ALA A 4 -25.45 -7.28 13.72
N ASN A 5 -26.47 -7.84 13.08
CA ASN A 5 -26.40 -9.15 12.46
C ASN A 5 -25.58 -9.00 11.17
N VAL A 6 -24.25 -9.03 11.34
CA VAL A 6 -23.28 -8.79 10.27
C VAL A 6 -22.77 -10.14 9.81
N ARG A 7 -22.90 -10.40 8.50
CA ARG A 7 -22.36 -11.61 7.87
C ARG A 7 -21.07 -11.26 7.14
N VAL A 8 -20.01 -12.01 7.41
CA VAL A 8 -18.74 -11.90 6.66
C VAL A 8 -18.68 -13.04 5.66
N ARG A 9 -18.36 -12.74 4.41
CA ARG A 9 -18.22 -13.72 3.33
C ARG A 9 -17.14 -13.29 2.32
N PRO A 10 -16.63 -14.21 1.49
CA PRO A 10 -15.85 -13.85 0.31
C PRO A 10 -16.62 -12.88 -0.59
N ALA A 11 -15.88 -11.91 -1.14
CA ALA A 11 -16.39 -10.97 -2.12
C ALA A 11 -16.65 -11.68 -3.45
N THR A 12 -17.70 -11.26 -4.14
CA THR A 12 -18.07 -11.74 -5.48
C THR A 12 -17.97 -10.58 -6.48
N PRO A 13 -17.98 -10.85 -7.79
CA PRO A 13 -18.00 -9.80 -8.80
C PRO A 13 -19.19 -8.82 -8.67
N GLU A 14 -20.31 -9.27 -8.09
CA GLU A 14 -21.49 -8.44 -7.81
C GLU A 14 -21.24 -7.37 -6.75
N ASP A 15 -20.22 -7.55 -5.89
CA ASP A 15 -19.90 -6.59 -4.83
C ASP A 15 -19.04 -5.41 -5.33
N ILE A 16 -18.51 -5.46 -6.56
CA ILE A 16 -17.50 -4.52 -7.07
C ILE A 16 -17.97 -3.06 -6.99
N ASP A 17 -19.21 -2.79 -7.41
CA ASP A 17 -19.75 -1.43 -7.39
C ASP A 17 -19.94 -0.92 -5.95
N ALA A 18 -20.44 -1.77 -5.05
CA ALA A 18 -20.62 -1.44 -3.65
C ALA A 18 -19.26 -1.24 -2.93
N LEU A 19 -18.23 -1.98 -3.32
CA LEU A 19 -16.86 -1.82 -2.84
C LEU A 19 -16.25 -0.49 -3.31
N ALA A 20 -16.45 -0.12 -4.57
CA ALA A 20 -16.00 1.17 -5.09
C ALA A 20 -16.68 2.34 -4.35
N GLU A 21 -17.99 2.24 -4.11
CA GLU A 21 -18.73 3.22 -3.31
C GLU A 21 -18.20 3.29 -1.87
N LEU A 22 -17.95 2.13 -1.24
CA LEU A 22 -17.41 2.05 0.11
C LEU A 22 -16.05 2.78 0.21
N VAL A 23 -15.15 2.59 -0.75
CA VAL A 23 -13.85 3.28 -0.79
C VAL A 23 -14.05 4.80 -0.84
N HIS A 24 -14.95 5.29 -1.70
CA HIS A 24 -15.26 6.72 -1.76
C HIS A 24 -15.85 7.26 -0.46
N THR A 25 -16.66 6.48 0.26
CA THR A 25 -17.26 6.93 1.52
C THR A 25 -16.27 7.03 2.67
N VAL A 26 -15.15 6.32 2.59
CA VAL A 26 -14.10 6.32 3.62
C VAL A 26 -12.97 7.29 3.29
N ASP A 27 -12.77 7.62 2.00
CA ASP A 27 -11.66 8.44 1.54
C ASP A 27 -12.03 9.89 1.18
N PRO A 28 -11.80 10.80 2.14
CA PRO A 28 -11.27 12.12 1.79
C PRO A 28 -9.95 12.44 2.50
N GLN A 29 -9.55 11.67 3.52
CA GLN A 29 -8.44 12.04 4.41
C GLN A 29 -7.49 10.90 4.79
N GLY A 30 -7.84 9.64 4.48
CA GLY A 30 -7.19 8.42 4.98
C GLY A 30 -6.24 7.77 3.99
N ALA A 31 -6.39 8.01 2.69
CA ALA A 31 -5.37 7.70 1.71
C ALA A 31 -4.02 8.30 2.10
N GLY A 32 -3.00 7.45 2.25
CA GLY A 32 -1.61 7.90 2.30
C GLY A 32 -1.28 8.79 1.09
N HIS A 33 -0.16 9.51 1.15
CA HIS A 33 0.26 10.49 0.13
C HIS A 33 0.16 10.02 -1.34
N ALA A 34 0.20 8.71 -1.60
CA ALA A 34 0.05 8.11 -2.92
C ALA A 34 -1.40 8.11 -3.45
N ALA A 35 -2.40 7.82 -2.62
CA ALA A 35 -3.79 7.74 -3.08
C ALA A 35 -4.45 9.13 -3.24
N ARG A 36 -3.92 10.18 -2.59
CA ARG A 36 -4.38 11.57 -2.80
C ARG A 36 -4.02 12.20 -4.15
N GLN A 37 -3.01 11.68 -4.85
CA GLN A 37 -2.55 12.27 -6.12
C GLN A 37 -3.30 11.76 -7.35
N ALA A 38 -4.08 10.68 -7.20
CA ALA A 38 -4.94 10.18 -8.25
C ALA A 38 -6.37 10.29 -7.75
N GLY A 39 -7.12 11.30 -8.20
CA GLY A 39 -8.58 11.24 -8.17
C GLY A 39 -8.99 9.96 -8.88
N THR A 40 -9.19 8.90 -8.11
CA THR A 40 -9.35 7.56 -8.68
C THR A 40 -10.81 7.50 -9.12
N SER A 41 -11.03 7.53 -10.43
CA SER A 41 -12.38 7.39 -10.99
C SER A 41 -12.98 6.06 -10.54
N THR A 42 -14.30 6.04 -10.34
CA THR A 42 -15.03 4.83 -9.95
C THR A 42 -14.74 3.67 -10.89
N GLU A 43 -14.68 3.91 -12.20
CA GLU A 43 -14.29 2.91 -13.21
C GLU A 43 -12.91 2.28 -12.94
N ARG A 44 -11.91 3.08 -12.53
CA ARG A 44 -10.58 2.56 -12.19
C ARG A 44 -10.63 1.73 -10.91
N LEU A 45 -11.43 2.11 -9.92
CA LEU A 45 -11.63 1.29 -8.72
C LEU A 45 -12.31 -0.03 -9.07
N CYS A 46 -13.38 -0.02 -9.87
CA CYS A 46 -14.07 -1.23 -10.28
C CYS A 46 -13.13 -2.19 -11.04
N SER A 47 -12.35 -1.68 -12.00
CA SER A 47 -11.34 -2.48 -12.70
C SER A 47 -10.29 -3.06 -11.76
N ARG A 48 -9.83 -2.29 -10.76
CA ARG A 48 -8.88 -2.79 -9.76
C ARG A 48 -9.47 -3.87 -8.87
N PHE A 49 -10.75 -3.77 -8.51
CA PHE A 49 -11.42 -4.80 -7.73
C PHE A 49 -11.64 -6.08 -8.54
N ALA A 50 -12.00 -5.97 -9.83
CA ALA A 50 -12.06 -7.11 -10.72
C ALA A 50 -10.71 -7.85 -10.78
N ASP A 51 -9.62 -7.11 -11.04
CA ASP A 51 -8.25 -7.67 -11.05
C ASP A 51 -7.87 -8.34 -9.71
N LEU A 52 -8.40 -7.85 -8.58
CA LEU A 52 -8.14 -8.40 -7.26
C LEU A 52 -8.91 -9.69 -7.01
N LEU A 53 -10.15 -9.79 -7.49
CA LEU A 53 -10.98 -10.99 -7.37
C LEU A 53 -10.46 -12.14 -8.24
N ASP A 54 -9.85 -11.83 -9.38
CA ASP A 54 -9.27 -12.84 -10.28
C ASP A 54 -7.97 -13.46 -9.75
N ARG A 55 -7.33 -12.85 -8.74
CA ARG A 55 -6.05 -13.32 -8.18
C ARG A 55 -6.27 -14.28 -7.03
N THR A 56 -5.86 -15.54 -7.20
CA THR A 56 -5.97 -16.59 -6.18
C THR A 56 -5.12 -16.35 -4.92
N GLU A 57 -4.04 -15.57 -5.02
CA GLU A 57 -3.14 -15.26 -3.90
C GLU A 57 -3.71 -14.25 -2.90
N ARG A 58 -4.87 -13.65 -3.20
CA ARG A 58 -5.48 -12.61 -2.39
C ARG A 58 -6.89 -13.01 -2.03
N THR A 59 -7.26 -12.76 -0.77
CA THR A 59 -8.62 -12.97 -0.29
C THR A 59 -9.26 -11.63 -0.03
N LEU A 60 -10.40 -11.39 -0.66
CA LEU A 60 -11.23 -10.23 -0.38
C LEU A 60 -12.48 -10.69 0.35
N LEU A 61 -12.70 -10.17 1.56
CA LEU A 61 -13.89 -10.40 2.37
C LEU A 61 -14.75 -9.15 2.39
N VAL A 62 -16.06 -9.35 2.35
CA VAL A 62 -17.06 -8.31 2.58
C VAL A 62 -17.85 -8.61 3.84
N ALA A 63 -18.22 -7.54 4.55
CA ALA A 63 -19.21 -7.58 5.62
C ALA A 63 -20.51 -7.02 5.09
N THR A 64 -21.59 -7.80 5.13
CA THR A 64 -22.93 -7.38 4.74
C THR A 64 -23.82 -7.21 5.97
N ASP A 65 -24.75 -6.25 5.92
CA ASP A 65 -25.81 -6.11 6.92
C ASP A 65 -27.02 -7.01 6.61
N GLU A 66 -28.11 -6.83 7.36
CA GLU A 66 -29.38 -7.58 7.23
C GLU A 66 -30.06 -7.38 5.87
N ASN A 67 -29.78 -6.27 5.18
CA ASN A 67 -30.31 -5.97 3.85
C ASN A 67 -29.37 -6.43 2.73
N ALA A 68 -28.36 -7.25 3.05
CA ALA A 68 -27.29 -7.66 2.15
C ALA A 68 -26.43 -6.49 1.61
N ALA A 69 -26.51 -5.29 2.21
CA ALA A 69 -25.71 -4.16 1.79
C ALA A 69 -24.27 -4.30 2.30
N VAL A 70 -23.27 -4.04 1.44
CA VAL A 70 -21.86 -4.07 1.83
C VAL A 70 -21.55 -2.89 2.75
N VAL A 71 -21.21 -3.19 3.99
CA VAL A 71 -20.93 -2.21 5.06
C VAL A 71 -19.47 -2.19 5.50
N GLY A 72 -18.66 -3.12 5.00
CA GLY A 72 -17.22 -3.18 5.25
C GLY A 72 -16.52 -4.16 4.31
N MET A 73 -15.19 -4.01 4.23
CA MET A 73 -14.33 -4.90 3.45
C MET A 73 -13.01 -5.14 4.17
N LEU A 74 -12.43 -6.32 3.92
CA LEU A 74 -11.09 -6.68 4.36
C LEU A 74 -10.35 -7.38 3.20
N GLY A 75 -9.18 -6.88 2.84
CA GLY A 75 -8.29 -7.53 1.88
C GLY A 75 -7.11 -8.17 2.61
N ALA A 76 -6.90 -9.47 2.43
CA ALA A 76 -5.83 -10.24 3.03
C ALA A 76 -5.01 -11.02 1.98
N ARG A 77 -3.78 -11.37 2.34
CA ARG A 77 -2.92 -12.31 1.60
C ARG A 77 -1.90 -12.92 2.56
N VAL A 78 -1.37 -14.08 2.23
CA VAL A 78 -0.16 -14.59 2.90
C VAL A 78 1.04 -13.77 2.44
N ASP A 79 1.92 -13.42 3.36
CA ASP A 79 3.13 -12.63 3.14
C ASP A 79 4.22 -13.03 4.14
N GLU A 80 5.38 -12.41 4.03
CA GLU A 80 6.47 -12.57 4.99
C GLU A 80 6.98 -11.20 5.46
N VAL A 81 7.36 -11.11 6.73
CA VAL A 81 8.02 -9.93 7.30
C VAL A 81 9.41 -10.27 7.80
N GLY A 82 10.31 -9.30 7.70
CA GLY A 82 11.72 -9.45 8.07
C GLY A 82 12.64 -9.20 6.88
N THR A 83 13.94 -9.30 7.12
CA THR A 83 14.96 -9.11 6.07
C THR A 83 16.02 -10.19 6.10
N VAL A 84 16.38 -10.67 7.30
CA VAL A 84 17.33 -11.77 7.49
C VAL A 84 16.58 -13.04 7.87
N GLU A 85 15.72 -12.95 8.88
CA GLU A 85 14.79 -14.02 9.27
C GLU A 85 13.40 -13.62 8.81
N LEU A 86 12.82 -14.41 7.90
CA LEU A 86 11.50 -14.18 7.35
C LEU A 86 10.48 -14.89 8.22
N THR A 87 9.49 -14.13 8.70
CA THR A 87 8.38 -14.62 9.50
C THR A 87 7.10 -14.61 8.65
N PRO A 88 6.45 -15.76 8.41
CA PRO A 88 5.17 -15.82 7.71
C PRO A 88 4.08 -15.03 8.46
N VAL A 89 3.30 -14.25 7.72
CA VAL A 89 2.18 -13.46 8.26
C VAL A 89 0.98 -13.50 7.33
N LEU A 90 -0.23 -13.43 7.89
CA LEU A 90 -1.40 -13.03 7.14
C LEU A 90 -1.44 -11.50 7.09
N HIS A 91 -1.17 -10.94 5.93
CA HIS A 91 -1.17 -9.50 5.71
C HIS A 91 -2.56 -8.98 5.36
N VAL A 92 -3.24 -8.38 6.34
CA VAL A 92 -4.43 -7.53 6.16
C VAL A 92 -3.99 -6.20 5.54
N THR A 93 -4.06 -6.15 4.21
CA THR A 93 -3.67 -4.99 3.40
C THR A 93 -4.64 -3.81 3.54
N HIS A 94 -5.93 -4.11 3.70
CA HIS A 94 -6.99 -3.11 3.78
C HIS A 94 -8.06 -3.56 4.78
N LEU A 95 -8.52 -2.65 5.62
CA LEU A 95 -9.68 -2.83 6.49
C LEU A 95 -10.50 -1.54 6.45
N LEU A 96 -11.69 -1.61 5.85
CA LEU A 96 -12.58 -0.47 5.72
C LEU A 96 -13.96 -0.82 6.28
N VAL A 97 -14.56 0.14 6.99
CA VAL A 97 -15.93 0.04 7.50
C VAL A 97 -16.63 1.34 7.20
N ALA A 98 -17.81 1.25 6.61
CA ALA A 98 -18.66 2.39 6.27
C ALA A 98 -18.84 3.29 7.50
N PRO A 99 -18.61 4.62 7.41
CA PRO A 99 -18.67 5.52 8.57
C PRO A 99 -19.96 5.41 9.37
N ARG A 100 -21.10 5.28 8.66
CA ARG A 100 -22.45 5.11 9.22
C ARG A 100 -22.64 3.82 10.04
N CYS A 101 -21.81 2.80 9.81
CA CYS A 101 -21.91 1.48 10.42
C CYS A 101 -20.79 1.21 11.46
N ARG A 102 -19.94 2.20 11.76
CA ARG A 102 -18.87 2.06 12.76
C ARG A 102 -19.43 1.85 14.16
N ARG A 103 -18.58 1.32 15.05
CA ARG A 103 -18.90 0.97 16.45
C ARG A 103 -20.01 -0.09 16.60
N ARG A 104 -20.34 -0.82 15.53
CA ARG A 104 -21.31 -1.94 15.53
C ARG A 104 -20.65 -3.33 15.50
N GLY A 105 -19.34 -3.42 15.74
CA GLY A 105 -18.60 -4.69 15.75
C GLY A 105 -18.15 -5.21 14.38
N ILE A 106 -18.49 -4.53 13.27
CA ILE A 106 -18.13 -4.97 11.89
C ILE A 106 -16.62 -5.20 11.73
N GLY A 107 -15.78 -4.25 12.15
CA GLY A 107 -14.34 -4.40 12.06
C GLY A 107 -13.80 -5.59 12.85
N ARG A 108 -14.45 -5.93 13.98
CA ARG A 108 -14.07 -7.09 14.80
C ARG A 108 -14.49 -8.39 14.12
N ALA A 109 -15.66 -8.42 13.49
CA ALA A 109 -16.11 -9.57 12.71
C ALA A 109 -15.19 -9.84 11.50
N LEU A 110 -14.78 -8.79 10.78
CA LEU A 110 -13.82 -8.90 9.68
C LEU A 110 -12.46 -9.41 10.16
N LEU A 111 -11.92 -8.87 11.26
CA LEU A 111 -10.65 -9.36 11.80
C LEU A 111 -10.74 -10.80 12.35
N ALA A 112 -11.86 -11.20 12.92
CA ALA A 112 -12.07 -12.59 13.33
C ALA A 112 -12.03 -13.54 12.12
N ALA A 113 -12.65 -13.15 10.99
CA ALA A 113 -12.54 -13.91 9.76
C ALA A 113 -11.11 -13.94 9.21
N ALA A 114 -10.33 -12.87 9.37
CA ALA A 114 -8.92 -12.87 9.02
C ALA A 114 -8.09 -13.83 9.91
N VAL A 115 -8.40 -13.94 11.20
CA VAL A 115 -7.74 -14.94 12.07
C VAL A 115 -8.01 -16.35 11.56
N HIS A 116 -9.24 -16.68 11.18
CA HIS A 116 -9.54 -17.99 10.57
C HIS A 116 -8.79 -18.23 9.26
N LEU A 117 -8.63 -17.21 8.40
CA LEU A 117 -7.79 -17.34 7.21
C LEU A 117 -6.30 -17.57 7.55
N ALA A 118 -5.82 -17.04 8.67
CA ALA A 118 -4.46 -17.27 9.13
C ALA A 118 -4.30 -18.71 9.66
N ASP A 119 -5.28 -19.19 10.43
CA ASP A 119 -5.34 -20.56 10.93
C ASP A 119 -5.35 -21.56 9.75
N ASP A 120 -6.19 -21.34 8.74
CA ASP A 120 -6.29 -22.17 7.54
C ASP A 120 -4.99 -22.20 6.72
N ALA A 121 -4.23 -21.11 6.76
CA ALA A 121 -2.92 -20.99 6.11
C ALA A 121 -1.75 -21.48 6.99
N ALA A 122 -2.02 -21.95 8.22
CA ALA A 122 -1.02 -22.32 9.22
C ALA A 122 -0.03 -21.17 9.55
N VAL A 123 -0.55 -19.95 9.65
CA VAL A 123 0.22 -18.74 9.95
C VAL A 123 -0.17 -18.18 11.32
N GLU A 124 0.80 -18.02 12.21
CA GLU A 124 0.55 -17.60 13.60
C GLU A 124 0.36 -16.07 13.78
N HIS A 125 0.76 -15.28 12.79
CA HIS A 125 0.85 -13.84 12.93
C HIS A 125 0.00 -13.11 11.90
N VAL A 126 -0.76 -12.10 12.36
CA VAL A 126 -1.52 -11.20 11.49
C VAL A 126 -0.86 -9.84 11.45
N LEU A 127 -0.51 -9.39 10.25
CA LEU A 127 -0.02 -8.03 9.99
C LEU A 127 -1.17 -7.18 9.47
N ALA A 128 -1.42 -6.01 10.04
CA ALA A 128 -2.43 -5.08 9.53
C ALA A 128 -1.82 -3.75 9.07
N THR A 129 -2.07 -3.38 7.81
CA THR A 129 -1.71 -2.05 7.31
C THR A 129 -2.80 -1.05 7.71
N SER A 130 -2.38 0.08 8.27
CA SER A 130 -3.24 1.22 8.52
C SER A 130 -2.61 2.52 8.06
N ALA A 131 -3.45 3.48 7.69
CA ALA A 131 -2.97 4.81 7.33
C ALA A 131 -2.36 5.51 8.56
N ALA A 132 -1.09 5.92 8.46
CA ALA A 132 -0.35 6.54 9.56
C ALA A 132 -1.07 7.75 10.20
N GLY A 133 -1.82 8.53 9.41
CA GLY A 133 -2.60 9.68 9.90
C GLY A 133 -3.94 9.33 10.58
N SER A 134 -4.41 8.09 10.48
CA SER A 134 -5.71 7.66 11.03
C SER A 134 -5.61 7.37 12.52
N ARG A 135 -5.79 8.40 13.36
CA ARG A 135 -5.81 8.24 14.83
C ARG A 135 -6.87 7.24 15.29
N GLU A 136 -8.05 7.26 14.67
CA GLU A 136 -9.13 6.32 14.99
C GLU A 136 -8.74 4.88 14.65
N GLY A 137 -8.19 4.65 13.45
CA GLY A 137 -7.75 3.33 13.00
C GLY A 137 -6.62 2.76 13.86
N ASN A 138 -5.58 3.56 14.13
CA ASN A 138 -4.45 3.16 14.98
C ASN A 138 -4.91 2.80 16.39
N ARG A 139 -5.78 3.61 16.99
CA ARG A 139 -6.34 3.33 18.32
C ARG A 139 -7.21 2.08 18.33
N TYR A 140 -7.95 1.83 17.25
CA TYR A 140 -8.75 0.62 17.11
C TYR A 140 -7.85 -0.62 17.06
N LEU A 141 -6.83 -0.65 16.20
CA LEU A 141 -5.88 -1.76 16.09
C LEU A 141 -5.13 -2.01 17.40
N ALA A 142 -4.64 -0.96 18.06
CA ALA A 142 -3.98 -1.07 19.36
C ALA A 142 -4.89 -1.69 20.44
N ARG A 143 -6.18 -1.33 20.46
CA ARG A 143 -7.15 -1.92 21.40
C ARG A 143 -7.45 -3.39 21.14
N ILE A 144 -7.27 -3.86 19.91
CA ILE A 144 -7.44 -5.28 19.55
C ILE A 144 -6.19 -6.10 19.91
N GLY A 145 -5.04 -5.46 20.10
CA GLY A 145 -3.78 -6.12 20.47
C GLY A 145 -2.67 -6.00 19.43
N PHE A 146 -2.91 -5.29 18.31
CA PHE A 146 -1.84 -5.02 17.34
C PHE A 146 -0.81 -4.06 17.93
N ALA A 147 0.45 -4.46 17.89
CA ALA A 147 1.58 -3.59 18.20
C ALA A 147 2.22 -3.03 16.91
N PRO A 148 2.80 -1.83 16.94
CA PRO A 148 3.55 -1.31 15.80
C PRO A 148 4.78 -2.18 15.51
N LEU A 149 4.91 -2.68 14.28
CA LEU A 149 6.08 -3.44 13.81
C LEU A 149 7.09 -2.56 13.05
N VAL A 150 6.60 -1.81 12.06
CA VAL A 150 7.43 -0.94 11.19
C VAL A 150 6.68 0.33 10.81
N VAL A 151 7.42 1.43 10.61
CA VAL A 151 6.86 2.70 10.12
C VAL A 151 7.51 3.07 8.78
N HIS A 152 6.76 2.91 7.69
CA HIS A 152 7.18 3.41 6.38
C HIS A 152 6.90 4.91 6.25
N ARG A 153 7.91 5.68 5.83
CA ARG A 153 7.78 7.10 5.50
C ARG A 153 7.93 7.28 3.99
N ILE A 154 7.01 8.02 3.39
CA ILE A 154 7.02 8.32 1.97
C ILE A 154 7.03 9.84 1.76
N ALA A 155 7.84 10.29 0.81
CA ALA A 155 7.87 11.66 0.32
C ALA A 155 8.06 11.62 -1.20
N SER A 156 7.56 12.63 -1.91
CA SER A 156 7.89 12.74 -3.33
C SER A 156 9.38 13.01 -3.50
N THR A 157 9.97 12.54 -4.60
CA THR A 157 11.38 12.80 -4.90
C THR A 157 11.67 14.30 -5.02
N ALA A 158 10.68 15.11 -5.40
CA ALA A 158 10.76 16.56 -5.40
C ALA A 158 10.90 17.15 -3.99
N VAL A 159 10.12 16.68 -3.02
CA VAL A 159 10.24 17.07 -1.60
C VAL A 159 11.60 16.68 -1.05
N LEU A 160 12.07 15.47 -1.34
CA LEU A 160 13.40 15.01 -0.90
C LEU A 160 14.52 15.85 -1.51
N ARG A 161 14.48 16.11 -2.82
CA ARG A 161 15.49 16.96 -3.49
C ARG A 161 15.55 18.37 -2.90
N ARG A 162 14.38 18.97 -2.61
CA ARG A 162 14.30 20.31 -2.00
C ARG A 162 14.84 20.32 -0.58
N SER A 163 14.38 19.38 0.26
CA SER A 163 14.78 19.30 1.67
C SER A 163 16.25 18.95 1.88
N LEU A 164 16.83 18.14 0.99
CA LEU A 164 18.24 17.74 1.02
C LEU A 164 19.18 18.74 0.34
N GLY A 165 18.67 19.90 -0.13
CA GLY A 165 19.51 20.90 -0.82
C GLY A 165 20.08 20.42 -2.16
N MET A 166 19.48 19.39 -2.79
CA MET A 166 19.93 18.84 -4.08
C MET A 166 19.57 19.73 -5.29
N THR A 167 19.00 20.91 -5.04
CA THR A 167 18.88 22.00 -6.01
C THR A 167 20.24 22.69 -6.17
N ASP A 168 21.20 21.99 -6.77
CA ASP A 168 22.48 22.60 -7.09
C ASP A 168 22.80 22.55 -8.59
N VAL A 169 22.66 23.72 -9.22
CA VAL A 169 23.16 24.00 -10.57
C VAL A 169 24.68 23.88 -10.60
N ALA A 170 25.39 24.17 -9.50
CA ALA A 170 26.84 24.06 -9.42
C ALA A 170 27.33 22.61 -9.44
N GLY A 171 26.64 21.68 -8.78
CA GLY A 171 26.89 20.24 -8.84
C GLY A 171 26.69 19.65 -10.24
N ARG A 172 25.65 20.11 -10.95
CA ARG A 172 25.42 19.76 -12.37
C ARG A 172 26.52 20.32 -13.27
N MET A 173 26.95 21.56 -13.05
CA MET A 173 28.04 22.20 -13.81
C MET A 173 29.40 21.57 -13.51
N ALA A 174 29.67 21.15 -12.27
CA ALA A 174 30.89 20.44 -11.88
C ALA A 174 30.96 19.03 -12.47
N ALA A 175 29.83 18.31 -12.53
CA ALA A 175 29.74 17.02 -13.22
C ALA A 175 29.98 17.16 -14.73
N LEU A 176 29.39 18.17 -15.37
CA LEU A 176 29.59 18.46 -16.80
C LEU A 176 31.03 18.92 -17.11
N ARG A 177 31.66 19.70 -16.24
CA ARG A 177 33.08 20.09 -16.35
C ARG A 177 34.00 18.88 -16.26
N ARG A 178 33.79 17.99 -15.29
CA ARG A 178 34.55 16.73 -15.15
C ARG A 178 34.40 15.81 -16.36
N ALA A 179 33.18 15.67 -16.89
CA ALA A 179 32.91 14.89 -18.11
C ALA A 179 33.60 15.49 -19.36
N ARG A 180 33.69 16.83 -19.47
CA ARG A 180 34.44 17.49 -20.54
C ARG A 180 35.95 17.28 -20.44
N MET A 181 36.52 17.32 -19.24
CA MET A 181 37.96 17.09 -19.05
C MET A 181 38.34 15.63 -19.37
N ALA A 182 37.57 14.66 -18.89
CA ALA A 182 37.79 13.25 -19.21
C ALA A 182 37.68 12.93 -20.72
N ARG A 183 36.87 13.68 -21.48
CA ARG A 183 36.79 13.57 -22.95
C ARG A 183 37.99 14.20 -23.67
N ARG A 184 38.57 15.27 -23.12
CA ARG A 184 39.79 15.90 -23.67
C ARG A 184 41.02 15.02 -23.48
N ASP A 185 41.16 14.38 -22.32
CA ASP A 185 42.29 13.48 -22.06
C ASP A 185 42.26 12.24 -22.96
N ARG A 186 41.06 11.74 -23.31
CA ARG A 186 40.90 10.68 -24.31
C ARG A 186 41.18 11.11 -25.75
N ALA A 187 40.97 12.39 -26.08
CA ALA A 187 41.28 12.93 -27.41
C ALA A 187 42.77 13.31 -27.57
N GLY A 188 43.50 13.55 -26.47
CA GLY A 188 44.93 13.88 -26.47
C GLY A 188 45.87 12.70 -26.74
N PHE A 189 45.39 11.45 -26.65
CA PHE A 189 46.19 10.24 -26.90
C PHE A 189 46.22 9.79 -28.37
N GLY A 190 45.67 10.58 -29.29
CA GLY A 190 45.47 10.21 -30.70
C GLY A 190 46.28 11.01 -31.71
N HIS A 191 47.46 11.57 -31.38
CA HIS A 191 48.37 12.09 -32.42
C HIS A 191 49.83 12.19 -31.95
N ARG A 192 50.54 11.07 -31.95
CA ARG A 192 52.00 11.08 -32.22
C ARG A 192 52.27 10.13 -33.36
N ALA A 193 52.40 10.71 -34.55
CA ALA A 193 52.91 10.08 -35.74
C ALA A 193 54.26 9.39 -35.44
N VAL A 194 54.38 8.12 -35.78
CA VAL A 194 55.68 7.46 -35.96
C VAL A 194 55.88 7.31 -37.46
N GLY A 195 56.78 8.14 -37.98
CA GLY A 195 57.20 8.15 -39.36
C GLY A 195 58.15 7.00 -39.70
N ARG A 196 58.11 6.65 -40.99
CA ARG A 196 59.12 6.04 -41.88
C ARG A 196 60.42 5.50 -41.25
N GLY A 197 60.78 4.28 -41.68
CA GLY A 197 62.18 3.94 -41.94
C GLY A 197 62.47 2.43 -41.98
N ALA A 198 62.50 1.87 -43.19
CA ALA A 198 63.52 0.95 -43.75
C ALA A 198 62.86 0.02 -44.78
#